data_AF-A0A0F9J9Z9-F1
#
_entry.id   AF-A0A0F9J9Z9-F1
#
_cell.length_a   1.000
_cell.length_b   1.000
_cell.length_c   1.000
_cell.angle_alpha   90.00
_cell.angle_beta   90.00
_cell.angle_gamma   90.00
#
_symmetry.space_group_name_H-M   'P 1'
#
loop_
_entity.id
_entity.type
_entity.pdbx_description
1 polymer ?
#
loop_
_entity_poly.entity_id
_entity_poly.type
_entity_poly.pdbx_seq_one_letter_code
_entity_poly.pdbx_strand_id
1 'polypeptide(L)' 'MRKEEYDFKKATQGPVVKPFPDKTRITIRVDPNILNWFREQAHNQGGGNYQTHINEA' A
#
# COMPACT_ATOMS: atom_id res chain seq x y z
N MET A 1 -9.34 -9.84 32.74
CA MET A 1 -8.23 -10.17 31.83
C MET A 1 -7.60 -8.86 31.38
N ARG A 2 -6.33 -8.60 31.75
CA ARG A 2 -5.61 -7.41 31.26
C ARG A 2 -5.20 -7.66 29.80
N LYS A 3 -5.44 -6.68 28.93
CA LYS A 3 -4.92 -6.70 27.56
C LYS A 3 -3.39 -6.63 27.65
N GLU A 4 -2.71 -7.44 26.86
CA GLU A 4 -1.25 -7.40 26.73
C GLU A 4 -0.88 -6.10 26.00
N GLU A 5 -0.27 -5.15 26.71
CA GLU A 5 0.26 -3.93 26.11
C GLU A 5 1.61 -4.25 25.46
N TYR A 6 1.68 -4.07 24.14
CA TYR A 6 2.91 -4.23 23.39
C TYR A 6 3.69 -2.91 23.34
N ASP A 7 4.91 -2.89 23.88
CA ASP A 7 5.83 -1.75 23.80
C ASP A 7 6.60 -1.77 22.47
N PHE A 8 6.27 -0.84 21.58
CA PHE A 8 6.90 -0.69 20.26
C PHE A 8 8.05 0.33 20.22
N LYS A 9 8.57 0.82 21.37
CA LYS A 9 9.65 1.83 21.41
C LYS A 9 10.92 1.44 20.66
N LYS A 10 11.18 0.14 20.48
CA LYS A 10 12.34 -0.40 19.73
C LYS A 10 11.96 -1.05 18.40
N ALA A 11 10.70 -0.93 17.97
CA ALA A 11 10.27 -1.52 16.71
C ALA A 11 10.90 -0.77 15.54
N THR A 12 11.40 -1.53 14.56
CA THR A 12 11.92 -0.96 13.31
C THR A 12 10.76 -0.39 12.51
N GLN A 13 10.78 0.92 12.28
CA GLN A 13 9.82 1.58 11.41
C GLN A 13 10.33 1.52 9.97
N GLY A 14 9.47 1.08 9.06
CA GLY A 14 9.81 1.02 7.65
C GLY A 14 8.63 0.51 6.83
N PRO A 15 8.65 0.74 5.51
CA PRO A 15 7.65 0.15 4.64
C PRO A 15 7.72 -1.37 4.73
N VAL A 16 6.57 -2.00 5.01
CA VAL A 16 6.42 -3.46 5.08
C VAL A 16 6.85 -4.12 3.76
N VAL A 17 6.69 -3.40 2.66
CA VAL A 17 7.05 -3.85 1.31
C VAL A 17 8.12 -2.90 0.77
N LYS A 18 9.30 -3.44 0.47
CA LYS A 18 10.35 -2.68 -0.22
C LYS A 18 9.85 -2.26 -1.61
N PRO A 19 10.18 -1.04 -2.08
CA PRO A 19 9.89 -0.67 -3.46
C PRO A 19 10.54 -1.67 -4.41
N PHE A 20 9.78 -2.13 -5.41
CA PHE A 20 10.27 -3.07 -6.40
C PHE A 20 11.43 -2.43 -7.19
N PRO A 21 12.59 -3.10 -7.31
CA PRO A 21 13.76 -2.53 -7.99
C PRO A 21 13.50 -2.18 -9.46
N ASP A 22 12.52 -2.86 -10.07
CA ASP A 22 12.21 -2.76 -11.49
C ASP A 22 11.15 -1.69 -11.81
N LYS A 23 10.66 -0.94 -10.81
CA LYS A 23 9.63 0.09 -10.99
C LYS A 23 10.25 1.49 -11.02
N THR A 24 10.14 2.18 -12.15
CA THR A 24 10.54 3.58 -12.27
C THR A 24 9.51 4.48 -11.58
N ARG A 25 9.98 5.31 -10.64
CA ARG A 25 9.13 6.32 -10.01
C ARG A 25 8.82 7.44 -11.00
N ILE A 26 7.54 7.65 -11.27
CA ILE A 26 7.04 8.78 -12.08
C ILE A 26 6.12 9.66 -11.23
N THR A 27 6.02 10.95 -11.58
CA THR A 27 5.03 11.87 -11.01
C THR A 27 4.03 12.24 -12.09
N ILE A 28 2.79 11.77 -11.96
CA ILE A 28 1.70 12.04 -12.90
C ILE A 28 0.45 12.50 -12.12
N ARG A 29 -0.43 13.27 -12.77
CA ARG A 29 -1.76 13.57 -12.24
C ARG A 29 -2.73 12.49 -12.72
N VAL A 30 -3.51 11.93 -11.79
CA VAL A 30 -4.53 10.92 -12.06
C VAL A 30 -5.84 11.41 -11.45
N ASP A 31 -6.97 11.12 -12.11
CA ASP A 31 -8.29 11.42 -11.56
C ASP A 31 -8.47 10.74 -10.18
N PRO A 32 -8.90 11.47 -9.14
CA PRO A 32 -9.12 10.92 -7.81
C PRO A 32 -10.08 9.72 -7.79
N ASN A 33 -11.09 9.71 -8.67
CA ASN A 33 -12.08 8.64 -8.75
C ASN A 33 -11.45 7.34 -9.25
N ILE A 34 -10.57 7.43 -10.24
CA ILE A 34 -9.81 6.29 -10.75
C ILE A 34 -8.93 5.72 -9.63
N LEU A 35 -8.25 6.59 -8.89
CA LEU A 35 -7.40 6.17 -7.78
C LEU A 35 -8.19 5.45 -6.68
N ASN A 36 -9.38 5.96 -6.35
CA ASN A 36 -10.25 5.35 -5.35
C ASN A 36 -10.78 3.98 -5.81
N TRP A 37 -11.17 3.85 -7.08
CA TRP A 37 -11.62 2.57 -7.63
C TRP A 37 -10.53 1.48 -7.49
N PHE A 38 -9.29 1.76 -7.88
CA PHE A 38 -8.19 0.80 -7.74
C PHE A 38 -7.83 0.50 -6.28
N ARG A 39 -7.98 1.46 -5.37
CA ARG A 39 -7.78 1.26 -3.93
C ARG A 39 -8.83 0.33 -3.34
N GLU A 40 -10.09 0.49 -3.72
CA GLU A 40 -11.18 -0.38 -3.28
C GLU A 40 -10.97 -1.81 -3.79
N GLN A 41 -10.56 -1.99 -5.04
CA GLN A 41 -10.22 -3.30 -5.59
C GLN A 41 -9.10 -3.99 -4.78
N ALA A 42 -8.01 -3.27 -4.49
CA ALA A 42 -6.91 -3.80 -3.69
C ALA A 42 -7.32 -4.10 -2.23
N HIS A 43 -8.23 -3.32 -1.66
CA HIS A 43 -8.76 -3.57 -0.32
C HIS A 43 -9.62 -4.84 -0.29
N ASN A 44 -10.51 -5.00 -1.27
CA ASN A 44 -11.41 -6.16 -1.38
C ASN A 44 -10.65 -7.48 -1.57
N GLN A 45 -9.46 -7.44 -2.18
CA GLN A 45 -8.59 -8.61 -2.36
C GLN A 45 -7.79 -9.01 -1.09
N GLY A 46 -8.05 -8.36 0.06
CA GLY A 46 -7.35 -8.65 1.32
C GLY A 46 -6.05 -7.84 1.51
N GLY A 47 -5.95 -6.71 0.81
CA GLY A 47 -4.73 -5.91 0.73
C GLY A 47 -3.94 -6.22 -0.55
N GLY A 48 -3.24 -5.21 -1.06
CA GLY A 48 -2.54 -5.34 -2.34
C GLY A 48 -1.99 -4.01 -2.81
N ASN A 49 -1.24 -4.05 -3.92
CA ASN A 49 -0.68 -2.85 -4.52
C ASN A 49 -1.60 -2.34 -5.64
N TYR A 50 -2.39 -1.31 -5.35
CA TYR A 50 -3.25 -0.65 -6.34
C TYR A 50 -2.46 -0.14 -7.57
N GLN A 51 -1.15 0.15 -7.42
CA GLN A 51 -0.30 0.56 -8.53
C GLN A 51 -0.04 -0.58 -9.52
N THR A 52 -0.07 -1.84 -9.07
CA THR A 52 0.05 -2.99 -9.98
C THR A 52 -1.18 -3.06 -10.89
N HIS A 53 -2.39 -2.92 -10.33
CA HIS A 53 -3.61 -2.91 -11.14
C HIS A 53 -3.67 -1.73 -12.12
N ILE A 54 -3.16 -0.55 -11.73
CA ILE A 54 -3.04 0.59 -12.65
C ILE A 54 -2.10 0.27 -13.82
N ASN A 55 -1.04 -0.51 -13.59
CA ASN A 55 -0.07 -0.85 -14.64
C ASN A 55 -0.52 -2.03 -15.53
N GLU A 56 -1.44 -2.88 -15.07
CA GLU A 56 -1.96 -4.05 -15.80
C GLU A 56 -3.19 -3.74 -16.67
N ALA A 57 -3.84 -2.58 -16.46
CA ALA A 57 -4.98 -2.10 -17.25
C ALA A 57 -4.55 -1.59 -18.63
#